data_AF-A0A1Y2HGB9-F1
#
_entry.id   AF-A0A1Y2HGB9-F1
#
_cell.length_a   1.000
_cell.length_b   1.000
_cell.length_c   1.000
_cell.angle_alpha   90.00
_cell.angle_beta   90.00
_cell.angle_gamma   90.00
#
_symmetry.space_group_name_H-M   'P 1'
#
loop_
_entity.id
_entity.type
_entity.pdbx_description
1 polymer ?
#
loop_
_entity_poly.entity_id
_entity_poly.type
_entity_poly.pdbx_seq_one_letter_code
_entity_poly.pdbx_strand_id
1 'polypeptide(L)'
;MADAQYCANVADSIHRAATRLVSAVQLATTARVRVSFFSKCFDSTCPDTLAATVPSRSLTVWVPDADSTWDPESDDIRRRTGRLVEYPQLVLRNLAARQNSQLLANSGSLLDPEYDVHMRLSADQHWWFPPPPSPHHSSHKPSSRIAPNQFDLSMVVLHELVHALGFGGVNLMQAGNGVNMMLPIAELKSVKDAGDDVGNMHQEVVRFRAPSVFESHLTAASDAATTTMLSDLARDITSAVDDAVHLPANIDTVNQALGHPSALHAASTLYSLATTPGAVTFSASPGGASAPGAPLMIETALTPLSPGSSLAHISQARYAESPDFLMTYQIPRGKSLDQLIGALGAGESGLGPRTLDVIRALGFKVKGRGDGDGGQRRRAAIE
;
A
#
# COMPACT_ATOMS: atom_id res chain seq x y z
N MET A 1 -4.89 31.74 3.24
CA MET A 1 -4.10 31.29 4.41
C MET A 1 -5.05 30.54 5.33
N ALA A 2 -4.71 29.32 5.72
CA ALA A 2 -5.51 28.59 6.71
C ALA A 2 -5.47 29.37 8.04
N ASP A 3 -6.63 29.58 8.66
CA ASP A 3 -6.67 30.18 10.00
C ASP A 3 -6.21 29.15 11.06
N ALA A 4 -5.89 29.65 12.26
CA ALA A 4 -5.39 28.81 13.35
C ALA A 4 -6.39 27.72 13.78
N GLN A 5 -7.70 27.99 13.67
CA GLN A 5 -8.75 27.04 14.03
C GLN A 5 -8.81 25.89 13.02
N TYR A 6 -8.70 26.18 11.73
CA TYR A 6 -8.63 25.16 10.69
C TYR A 6 -7.42 24.24 10.90
N CYS A 7 -6.25 24.82 11.20
CA CYS A 7 -5.04 24.04 11.48
C CYS A 7 -5.21 23.13 12.72
N ALA A 8 -5.84 23.65 13.78
CA ALA A 8 -6.16 22.87 14.98
C ALA A 8 -7.12 21.70 14.65
N ASN A 9 -8.17 21.95 13.87
CA ASN A 9 -9.13 20.91 13.48
C ASN A 9 -8.49 19.80 12.62
N VAL A 10 -7.56 20.18 11.74
CA VAL A 10 -6.75 19.23 10.96
C VAL A 10 -5.88 18.38 11.88
N ALA A 11 -5.13 19.01 12.79
CA ALA A 11 -4.28 18.30 13.75
C ALA A 11 -5.08 17.33 14.61
N ASP A 12 -6.25 17.75 15.10
CA ASP A 12 -7.16 16.89 15.87
C ASP A 12 -7.67 15.70 15.07
N SER A 13 -7.98 15.88 13.78
CA SER A 13 -8.43 14.80 12.90
C SER A 13 -7.33 13.77 12.65
N ILE A 14 -6.10 14.25 12.44
CA ILE A 14 -4.91 13.40 12.30
C ILE A 14 -4.68 12.61 13.60
N HIS A 15 -4.74 13.29 14.75
CA HIS A 15 -4.55 12.66 16.05
C HIS A 15 -5.62 11.60 16.36
N ARG A 16 -6.88 11.84 15.99
CA ARG A 16 -7.96 10.86 16.13
C ARG A 16 -7.76 9.63 15.26
N ALA A 17 -7.39 9.82 13.99
CA ALA A 17 -7.09 8.72 13.08
C ALA A 17 -5.90 7.89 13.58
N ALA A 18 -4.82 8.54 13.99
CA ALA A 18 -3.66 7.93 14.63
C ALA A 18 -4.05 7.12 15.88
N THR A 19 -4.87 7.69 16.77
CA THR A 19 -5.37 7.04 17.98
C THR A 19 -6.18 5.78 17.65
N ARG A 20 -7.06 5.84 16.65
CA ARG A 20 -7.84 4.68 16.18
C ARG A 20 -6.92 3.59 15.64
N LEU A 21 -5.94 3.94 14.80
CA LEU A 21 -4.96 2.98 14.29
C LEU A 21 -4.26 2.24 15.43
N VAL A 22 -3.66 2.97 16.37
CA VAL A 22 -2.89 2.36 17.47
C VAL A 22 -3.77 1.69 18.55
N SER A 23 -5.08 1.96 18.54
CA SER A 23 -6.03 1.22 19.37
C SER A 23 -6.18 -0.24 18.91
N ALA A 24 -5.94 -0.53 17.64
CA ALA A 24 -6.06 -1.85 17.03
C ALA A 24 -4.71 -2.45 16.60
N VAL A 25 -3.71 -1.63 16.25
CA VAL A 25 -2.41 -2.08 15.73
C VAL A 25 -1.29 -1.72 16.73
N GLN A 26 -0.42 -2.66 17.02
CA GLN A 26 0.79 -2.42 17.82
C GLN A 26 1.95 -2.08 16.89
N LEU A 27 2.52 -0.88 17.05
CA LEU A 27 3.76 -0.49 16.40
C LEU A 27 4.93 -0.78 17.34
N ALA A 28 5.97 -1.46 16.84
CA ALA A 28 7.19 -1.71 17.62
C ALA A 28 8.14 -0.51 17.65
N THR A 29 7.96 0.42 16.72
CA THR A 29 8.71 1.68 16.62
C THR A 29 7.72 2.84 16.48
N THR A 30 8.14 4.05 16.84
CA THR A 30 7.40 5.27 16.49
C THR A 30 7.35 5.40 14.98
N ALA A 31 6.15 5.54 14.42
CA ALA A 31 5.95 5.89 13.02
C ALA A 31 5.98 7.40 12.87
N ARG A 32 6.83 7.93 11.99
CA ARG A 32 6.96 9.36 11.73
C ARG A 32 6.33 9.72 10.39
N VAL A 33 5.23 10.47 10.43
CA VAL A 33 4.42 10.76 9.25
C VAL A 33 4.45 12.25 8.95
N ARG A 34 5.02 12.63 7.81
CA ARG A 34 4.96 14.01 7.33
C ARG A 34 3.64 14.24 6.61
N VAL A 35 2.75 15.02 7.22
CA VAL A 35 1.50 15.44 6.58
C VAL A 35 1.70 16.78 5.87
N SER A 36 1.27 16.85 4.62
CA SER A 36 1.31 18.06 3.80
C SER A 36 0.01 18.25 3.04
N PHE A 37 -0.32 19.49 2.72
CA PHE A 37 -1.44 19.80 1.86
C PHE A 37 -0.95 20.17 0.46
N PHE A 38 -1.67 19.72 -0.56
CA PHE A 38 -1.45 20.14 -1.94
C PHE A 38 -2.72 20.77 -2.50
N SER A 39 -2.58 21.81 -3.30
CA SER A 39 -3.64 22.27 -4.19
C SER A 39 -3.27 21.84 -5.60
N LYS A 40 -4.21 21.20 -6.31
CA LYS A 40 -4.04 20.82 -7.72
C LYS A 40 -4.80 21.76 -8.66
N CYS A 41 -5.57 22.70 -8.13
CA CYS A 41 -6.47 23.54 -8.91
C CYS A 41 -5.73 24.79 -9.44
N PHE A 42 -5.02 24.65 -10.55
CA PHE A 42 -4.64 25.82 -11.37
C PHE A 42 -5.69 26.13 -12.45
N ASP A 43 -6.55 25.16 -12.78
CA ASP A 43 -7.70 25.29 -13.68
C ASP A 43 -8.97 24.63 -13.08
N SER A 44 -10.13 24.95 -13.65
CA SER A 44 -11.48 24.61 -13.18
C SER A 44 -11.84 23.11 -13.04
N THR A 45 -10.91 22.19 -13.30
CA THR A 45 -11.09 20.76 -13.10
C THR A 45 -10.03 20.23 -12.14
N CYS A 46 -10.42 20.07 -10.88
CA CYS A 46 -9.53 19.46 -9.87
C CYS A 46 -9.70 17.94 -9.96
N PRO A 47 -8.63 17.16 -10.16
CA PRO A 47 -8.75 15.71 -10.06
C PRO A 47 -9.22 15.32 -8.65
N ASP A 48 -10.14 14.35 -8.56
CA ASP A 48 -10.77 13.84 -7.33
C ASP A 48 -9.79 13.15 -6.34
N THR A 49 -8.48 13.39 -6.46
CA THR A 49 -7.49 12.88 -5.51
C THR A 49 -7.71 13.51 -4.13
N LEU A 50 -8.28 12.77 -3.20
CA LEU A 50 -8.50 13.22 -1.81
C LEU A 50 -7.18 13.29 -1.05
N ALA A 51 -6.39 12.23 -1.19
CA ALA A 51 -5.10 12.09 -0.53
C ALA A 51 -4.21 11.12 -1.31
N ALA A 52 -2.95 11.06 -0.91
CA ALA A 52 -2.01 10.04 -1.32
C ALA A 52 -0.96 9.83 -0.24
N THR A 53 -0.61 8.57 -0.01
CA THR A 53 0.46 8.17 0.91
C THR A 53 1.59 7.53 0.15
N VAL A 54 2.81 8.01 0.39
CA VAL A 54 4.02 7.49 -0.21
C VAL A 54 5.04 7.22 0.90
N PRO A 55 5.65 6.02 0.97
CA PRO A 55 6.72 5.80 1.92
C PRO A 55 7.92 6.70 1.61
N SER A 56 8.60 7.21 2.64
CA SER A 56 9.82 8.01 2.45
C SER A 56 10.91 7.22 1.75
N ARG A 57 10.99 5.91 2.06
CA ARG A 57 11.82 4.94 1.36
C ARG A 57 11.11 3.59 1.29
N SER A 58 11.42 2.84 0.24
CA SER A 58 11.16 1.41 0.17
C SER A 58 12.48 0.69 -0.08
N LEU A 59 12.66 -0.48 0.55
CA LEU A 59 13.88 -1.27 0.41
C LEU A 59 13.52 -2.66 -0.10
N THR A 60 14.24 -3.09 -1.13
CA THR A 60 14.17 -4.46 -1.62
C THR A 60 15.04 -5.35 -0.73
N VAL A 61 14.45 -6.40 -0.18
CA VAL A 61 15.09 -7.35 0.72
C VAL A 61 14.96 -8.75 0.13
N TRP A 62 16.02 -9.54 0.24
CA TRP A 62 15.98 -10.97 -0.08
C TRP A 62 15.28 -11.75 1.04
N VAL A 63 14.22 -12.46 0.70
CA VAL A 63 13.47 -13.33 1.60
C VAL A 63 13.71 -14.78 1.15
N PRO A 64 14.38 -15.62 1.96
CA PRO A 64 14.59 -17.02 1.63
C PRO A 64 13.25 -17.77 1.52
N ASP A 65 13.19 -18.78 0.65
CA ASP A 65 12.04 -19.69 0.61
C ASP A 65 12.00 -20.55 1.88
N ALA A 66 10.81 -20.98 2.30
CA ALA A 66 10.61 -21.72 3.54
C ALA A 66 11.44 -23.02 3.63
N ASP A 67 11.73 -23.63 2.48
CA ASP A 67 12.50 -24.88 2.37
C ASP A 67 13.99 -24.64 2.02
N SER A 68 14.46 -23.38 2.03
CA SER A 68 15.85 -23.07 1.70
C SER A 68 16.79 -23.43 2.87
N THR A 69 17.68 -24.39 2.64
CA THR A 69 18.84 -24.59 3.52
C THR A 69 19.83 -23.48 3.24
N TRP A 70 19.85 -22.47 4.11
CA TRP A 70 20.80 -21.37 4.02
C TRP A 70 22.24 -21.88 4.15
N ASP A 71 22.95 -21.88 3.02
CA ASP A 71 24.39 -21.93 2.79
C ASP A 71 25.17 -20.63 3.12
N PRO A 72 25.52 -20.26 4.37
CA PRO A 72 26.21 -18.99 4.63
C PRO A 72 27.58 -18.85 3.95
N GLU A 73 28.23 -19.95 3.56
CA GLU A 73 29.55 -19.97 2.93
C GLU A 73 29.49 -20.03 1.39
N SER A 74 28.30 -20.17 0.81
CA SER A 74 28.12 -20.21 -0.65
C SER A 74 28.05 -18.80 -1.26
N ASP A 75 29.14 -18.37 -1.89
CA ASP A 75 29.20 -17.18 -2.76
C ASP A 75 28.38 -17.32 -4.06
N ASP A 76 27.89 -18.52 -4.37
CA ASP A 76 27.04 -18.76 -5.54
C ASP A 76 25.61 -18.24 -5.30
N ILE A 77 25.40 -16.95 -5.60
CA ILE A 77 24.09 -16.28 -5.57
C ILE A 77 23.03 -17.05 -6.37
N ARG A 78 23.42 -17.83 -7.39
CA ARG A 78 22.49 -18.59 -8.24
C ARG A 78 21.89 -19.82 -7.55
N ARG A 79 22.43 -20.26 -6.41
CA ARG A 79 21.88 -21.35 -5.58
C ARG A 79 20.97 -20.87 -4.46
N ARG A 80 20.79 -19.56 -4.31
CA ARG A 80 19.90 -18.99 -3.29
C ARG A 80 18.45 -19.16 -3.75
N THR A 81 17.72 -20.10 -3.16
CA THR A 81 16.26 -20.20 -3.32
C THR A 81 15.61 -19.16 -2.41
N GLY A 82 14.91 -18.20 -3.01
CA GLY A 82 14.26 -17.10 -2.31
C GLY A 82 13.75 -16.06 -3.31
N ARG A 83 13.19 -14.98 -2.76
CA ARG A 83 12.54 -13.93 -3.53
C ARG A 83 12.93 -12.55 -3.04
N LEU A 84 13.10 -11.63 -3.99
CA LEU A 84 13.21 -10.21 -3.70
C LEU A 84 11.81 -9.66 -3.38
N VAL A 85 11.68 -8.98 -2.25
CA VAL A 85 10.43 -8.36 -1.81
C VAL A 85 10.73 -6.93 -1.37
N GLU A 86 9.91 -6.00 -1.82
CA GLU A 86 10.03 -4.59 -1.46
C GLU A 86 9.18 -4.26 -0.23
N TYR A 87 9.83 -3.70 0.80
CA TYR A 87 9.18 -3.27 2.03
C TYR A 87 9.20 -1.74 2.14
N PRO A 88 8.06 -1.10 2.42
CA PRO A 88 8.04 0.27 2.90
C PRO A 88 8.86 0.38 4.19
N GLN A 89 9.59 1.49 4.36
CA GLN A 89 10.48 1.69 5.50
C GLN A 89 9.81 1.48 6.86
N LEU A 90 8.56 1.95 7.03
CA LEU A 90 7.82 1.75 8.28
C LEU A 90 7.62 0.27 8.61
N VAL A 91 7.24 -0.53 7.60
CA VAL A 91 7.06 -1.97 7.74
C VAL A 91 8.39 -2.63 8.12
N LEU A 92 9.46 -2.28 7.41
CA LEU A 92 10.79 -2.84 7.65
C LEU A 92 11.32 -2.51 9.05
N ARG A 93 11.18 -1.26 9.51
CA ARG A 93 11.54 -0.84 10.89
C ARG A 93 10.75 -1.59 11.95
N ASN A 94 9.44 -1.71 11.75
CA ASN A 94 8.58 -2.43 12.68
C ASN A 94 8.94 -3.92 12.75
N LEU A 95 9.22 -4.58 11.62
CA LEU A 95 9.67 -5.97 11.58
C LEU A 95 11.02 -6.14 12.30
N ALA A 96 11.98 -5.27 12.00
CA ALA A 96 13.32 -5.39 12.56
C ALA A 96 13.37 -5.19 14.07
N ALA A 97 12.61 -4.21 14.59
CA ALA A 97 12.50 -3.97 16.02
C ALA A 97 11.88 -5.17 16.77
N ARG A 98 11.08 -6.00 16.12
CA ARG A 98 10.42 -7.16 16.73
C ARG A 98 11.27 -8.42 16.70
N GLN A 99 11.91 -8.66 15.56
CA GLN A 99 12.65 -9.89 15.31
C GLN A 99 14.11 -9.81 15.80
N ASN A 100 14.52 -8.68 16.40
CA ASN A 100 15.92 -8.37 16.71
C ASN A 100 16.84 -8.67 15.51
N SER A 101 16.31 -8.43 14.31
CA SER A 101 16.82 -9.06 13.10
C SER A 101 17.97 -8.26 12.53
N GLN A 102 18.97 -8.97 12.01
CA GLN A 102 20.03 -8.41 11.19
C GLN A 102 19.53 -7.83 9.85
N LEU A 103 18.24 -7.94 9.51
CA LEU A 103 17.59 -7.33 8.33
C LEU A 103 17.88 -5.82 8.20
N LEU A 104 18.15 -5.12 9.31
CA LEU A 104 18.53 -3.70 9.31
C LEU A 104 19.99 -3.42 9.68
N ALA A 105 20.78 -4.43 10.07
CA ALA A 105 22.13 -4.23 10.59
C ALA A 105 23.07 -3.56 9.57
N ASN A 106 22.76 -3.67 8.27
CA ASN A 106 23.53 -3.08 7.18
C ASN A 106 22.80 -1.95 6.42
N SER A 107 21.62 -1.52 6.87
CA SER A 107 20.72 -0.63 6.12
C SER A 107 20.52 0.75 6.76
N GLY A 108 21.19 1.03 7.88
CA GLY A 108 20.99 2.26 8.66
C GLY A 108 21.20 3.57 7.89
N SER A 109 22.10 3.59 6.90
CA SER A 109 22.34 4.75 6.03
C SER A 109 21.37 4.87 4.84
N LEU A 110 20.55 3.85 4.59
CA LEU A 110 19.61 3.79 3.46
C LEU A 110 18.19 4.25 3.83
N LEU A 111 17.90 4.35 5.13
CA LEU A 111 16.60 4.82 5.61
C LEU A 111 16.57 6.34 5.77
N ASP A 112 15.41 6.93 5.53
CA ASP A 112 15.16 8.34 5.83
C ASP A 112 15.18 8.54 7.36
N PRO A 113 16.08 9.40 7.87
CA PRO A 113 16.24 9.59 9.29
C PRO A 113 15.17 10.49 9.91
N GLU A 114 14.34 11.19 9.12
CA GLU A 114 13.36 12.17 9.59
C GLU A 114 11.93 11.59 9.57
N TYR A 115 11.52 11.01 8.44
CA TYR A 115 10.16 10.47 8.27
C TYR A 115 10.17 9.03 7.75
N ASP A 116 9.09 8.32 8.03
CA ASP A 116 8.82 7.01 7.44
C ASP A 116 7.90 7.12 6.23
N VAL A 117 6.99 8.10 6.26
CA VAL A 117 5.90 8.23 5.30
C VAL A 117 5.58 9.70 5.05
N HIS A 118 5.29 10.02 3.79
CA HIS A 118 4.72 11.29 3.36
C HIS A 118 3.25 11.11 3.01
N MET A 119 2.38 11.77 3.77
CA MET A 119 0.96 11.85 3.50
C MET A 119 0.64 13.21 2.88
N ARG A 120 -0.06 13.19 1.75
CA ARG A 120 -0.46 14.38 1.01
C ARG A 120 -1.98 14.45 1.00
N LEU A 121 -2.55 15.50 1.58
CA LEU A 121 -3.99 15.75 1.64
C LEU A 121 -4.35 16.87 0.65
N SER A 122 -5.48 16.75 -0.03
CA SER A 122 -5.94 17.81 -0.91
C SER A 122 -6.44 19.02 -0.09
N ALA A 123 -5.92 20.20 -0.40
CA ALA A 123 -6.38 21.47 0.15
C ALA A 123 -7.73 21.93 -0.44
N ASP A 124 -8.13 21.32 -1.56
CA ASP A 124 -9.25 21.76 -2.38
C ASP A 124 -10.57 21.04 -1.99
N GLN A 125 -10.51 20.09 -1.05
CA GLN A 125 -11.66 19.31 -0.62
C GLN A 125 -12.42 20.01 0.51
N HIS A 126 -13.73 19.81 0.54
CA HIS A 126 -14.59 20.27 1.62
C HIS A 126 -14.50 19.30 2.80
N TRP A 127 -13.52 19.53 3.67
CA TRP A 127 -13.30 18.70 4.85
C TRP A 127 -14.35 18.93 5.93
N TRP A 128 -14.81 17.84 6.53
CA TRP A 128 -15.54 17.84 7.79
C TRP A 128 -14.60 17.42 8.92
N PHE A 129 -14.73 18.12 10.04
CA PHE A 129 -13.95 17.89 11.25
C PHE A 129 -14.89 17.41 12.36
N PRO A 130 -14.56 16.34 13.10
CA PRO A 130 -15.36 15.89 14.22
C PRO A 130 -15.43 17.00 15.29
N PRO A 131 -16.60 17.24 15.92
CA PRO A 131 -16.67 18.14 17.04
C PRO A 131 -15.76 17.65 18.18
N PRO A 132 -15.20 18.57 19.00
CA PRO A 132 -14.47 18.18 20.20
C PRO A 132 -15.36 17.30 21.10
N PRO A 133 -14.79 16.34 21.85
CA PRO A 133 -15.56 15.53 22.79
C PRO A 133 -16.15 16.48 23.85
N SER A 134 -17.47 16.53 23.99
CA SER A 134 -18.09 17.37 25.03
C SER A 134 -17.77 16.78 26.41
N PRO A 135 -17.14 17.54 27.33
CA PRO A 135 -16.85 17.08 28.69
C PRO A 135 -18.10 17.02 29.59
N HIS A 136 -19.25 17.50 29.10
CA HIS A 136 -20.52 17.46 29.83
C HIS A 136 -21.59 16.71 29.02
N HIS A 137 -22.23 15.73 29.68
CA HIS A 137 -23.48 15.07 29.29
C HIS A 137 -24.68 16.04 29.27
N SER A 138 -24.51 17.29 28.82
CA SER A 138 -25.62 18.20 28.59
C SER A 138 -26.27 17.85 27.25
N SER A 139 -27.57 17.59 27.29
CA SER A 139 -28.49 17.23 26.21
C SER A 139 -28.59 18.22 25.03
N HIS A 140 -27.64 19.15 24.88
CA HIS A 140 -27.50 20.01 23.70
C HIS A 140 -26.46 19.42 22.76
N LYS A 141 -26.93 18.62 21.79
CA LYS A 141 -26.16 18.14 20.65
C LYS A 141 -25.51 19.35 19.95
N PRO A 142 -24.18 19.42 19.78
CA PRO A 142 -23.63 20.22 18.70
C PRO A 142 -24.27 19.65 17.42
N SER A 143 -25.02 20.47 16.69
CA SER A 143 -25.57 20.07 15.40
C SER A 143 -24.42 20.02 14.37
N SER A 144 -23.57 19.01 14.46
CA SER A 144 -22.37 18.82 13.63
C SER A 144 -22.57 17.69 12.60
N ARG A 145 -23.71 17.68 11.90
CA ARG A 145 -23.94 16.71 10.83
C ARG A 145 -23.00 17.05 9.67
N ILE A 146 -22.24 16.07 9.23
CA ILE A 146 -21.45 16.17 8.00
C ILE A 146 -22.39 16.47 6.82
N ALA A 147 -22.03 17.44 5.99
CA ALA A 147 -22.84 17.82 4.83
C ALA A 147 -22.66 16.82 3.68
N PRO A 148 -23.66 16.64 2.78
CA PRO A 148 -23.61 15.65 1.71
C PRO A 148 -22.40 15.76 0.76
N ASN A 149 -21.78 16.92 0.65
CA ASN A 149 -20.61 17.16 -0.19
C ASN A 149 -19.26 17.08 0.56
N GLN A 150 -19.27 16.92 1.89
CA GLN A 150 -18.07 16.88 2.71
C GLN A 150 -17.50 15.47 2.86
N PHE A 151 -16.19 15.38 3.04
CA PHE A 151 -15.47 14.18 3.47
C PHE A 151 -15.04 14.30 4.93
N ASP A 152 -15.16 13.21 5.69
CA ASP A 152 -14.58 13.14 7.02
C ASP A 152 -13.04 13.01 6.91
N LEU A 153 -12.31 14.03 7.35
CA LEU A 153 -10.86 14.02 7.26
C LEU A 153 -10.23 12.90 8.11
N SER A 154 -10.82 12.55 9.26
CA SER A 154 -10.31 11.47 10.09
C SER A 154 -10.43 10.11 9.41
N MET A 155 -11.48 9.90 8.60
CA MET A 155 -11.61 8.70 7.77
C MET A 155 -10.52 8.63 6.71
N VAL A 156 -10.31 9.73 5.97
CA VAL A 156 -9.28 9.79 4.93
C VAL A 156 -7.89 9.57 5.53
N VAL A 157 -7.55 10.26 6.62
CA VAL A 157 -6.25 10.07 7.28
C VAL A 157 -6.09 8.64 7.79
N LEU A 158 -7.12 8.02 8.35
CA LEU A 158 -7.04 6.63 8.80
C LEU A 158 -6.79 5.66 7.63
N HIS A 159 -7.47 5.85 6.51
CA HIS A 159 -7.27 5.09 5.28
C HIS A 159 -5.82 5.21 4.78
N GLU A 160 -5.31 6.43 4.69
CA GLU A 160 -3.94 6.73 4.28
C GLU A 160 -2.89 6.16 5.27
N LEU A 161 -3.18 6.16 6.56
CA LEU A 161 -2.33 5.50 7.55
C LEU A 161 -2.31 3.97 7.40
N VAL A 162 -3.35 3.33 6.85
CA VAL A 162 -3.30 1.90 6.54
C VAL A 162 -2.42 1.63 5.31
N HIS A 163 -2.43 2.52 4.31
CA HIS A 163 -1.43 2.49 3.23
C HIS A 163 0.00 2.66 3.74
N ALA A 164 0.22 3.51 4.75
CA ALA A 164 1.51 3.67 5.42
C ALA A 164 2.04 2.36 6.03
N LEU A 165 1.15 1.45 6.46
CA LEU A 165 1.49 0.11 6.94
C LEU A 165 1.79 -0.89 5.82
N GLY A 166 1.84 -0.44 4.57
CA GLY A 166 2.16 -1.26 3.39
C GLY A 166 0.95 -1.85 2.68
N PHE A 167 -0.28 -1.61 3.14
CA PHE A 167 -1.48 -2.03 2.42
C PHE A 167 -1.51 -1.37 1.04
N GLY A 168 -1.74 -2.13 -0.03
CA GLY A 168 -1.93 -1.55 -1.36
C GLY A 168 -0.69 -0.87 -1.96
N GLY A 169 0.51 -1.11 -1.42
CA GLY A 169 1.74 -0.78 -2.13
C GLY A 169 1.84 -1.69 -3.36
N VAL A 170 1.55 -1.20 -4.56
CA VAL A 170 1.58 -2.01 -5.79
C VAL A 170 2.70 -1.50 -6.69
N ASN A 171 3.62 -2.37 -7.08
CA ASN A 171 4.73 -2.11 -7.97
C ASN A 171 4.45 -2.66 -9.39
N LEU A 172 3.18 -2.63 -9.80
CA LEU A 172 2.71 -2.98 -11.13
C LEU A 172 2.08 -1.75 -11.80
N MET A 173 2.23 -1.63 -13.12
CA MET A 173 1.60 -0.60 -13.94
C MET A 173 1.13 -1.14 -15.30
N GLN A 174 0.06 -0.55 -15.85
CA GLN A 174 -0.36 -0.86 -17.22
C GLN A 174 0.70 -0.34 -18.21
N ALA A 175 0.98 -1.11 -19.25
CA ALA A 175 1.89 -0.67 -20.31
C ALA A 175 1.40 0.63 -20.97
N GLY A 176 2.29 1.62 -21.08
CA GLY A 176 1.96 2.97 -21.55
C GLY A 176 1.61 3.09 -23.04
N ASN A 177 1.82 2.03 -23.82
CA ASN A 177 1.55 1.98 -25.26
C ASN A 177 0.11 1.51 -25.59
N GLY A 178 -0.77 1.41 -24.59
CA GLY A 178 -2.17 0.99 -24.79
C GLY A 178 -2.34 -0.51 -25.02
N VAL A 179 -1.28 -1.30 -24.88
CA VAL A 179 -1.36 -2.76 -24.95
C VAL A 179 -1.94 -3.30 -23.64
N ASN A 180 -2.71 -4.38 -23.74
CA ASN A 180 -3.31 -5.10 -22.62
C ASN A 180 -2.26 -5.92 -21.85
N MET A 181 -1.28 -5.22 -21.28
CA MET A 181 -0.19 -5.76 -20.49
C MET A 181 -0.07 -4.99 -19.17
N MET A 182 0.21 -5.72 -18.11
CA MET A 182 0.60 -5.19 -16.82
C MET A 182 2.05 -5.57 -16.56
N LEU A 183 2.88 -4.58 -16.21
CA LEU A 183 4.32 -4.72 -16.07
C LEU A 183 4.77 -4.30 -14.67
N PRO A 184 5.83 -4.91 -14.12
CA PRO A 184 6.52 -4.34 -12.98
C PRO A 184 6.98 -2.91 -13.28
N ILE A 185 6.93 -2.03 -12.29
CA ILE A 185 7.42 -0.65 -12.45
C ILE A 185 8.93 -0.68 -12.73
N ALA A 186 9.33 -0.10 -13.86
CA ALA A 186 10.73 0.11 -14.20
C ALA A 186 11.29 1.36 -13.52
N GLU A 187 12.50 1.27 -12.97
CA GLU A 187 13.28 2.43 -12.56
C GLU A 187 14.04 2.98 -13.75
N LEU A 188 13.82 4.26 -14.04
CA LEU A 188 14.40 4.92 -15.20
C LEU A 188 15.51 5.87 -14.78
N LYS A 189 16.54 5.98 -15.64
CA LYS A 189 17.60 6.98 -15.53
C LYS A 189 17.69 7.77 -16.82
N SER A 190 17.69 9.11 -16.70
CA SER A 190 18.05 9.99 -17.80
C SER A 190 19.56 9.92 -18.04
N VAL A 191 19.96 9.58 -19.26
CA VAL A 191 21.36 9.54 -19.69
C VAL A 191 21.53 10.53 -20.84
N LYS A 192 22.65 11.26 -20.82
CA LYS A 192 23.00 12.19 -21.90
C LYS A 192 23.66 11.40 -23.03
N ASP A 193 23.25 11.66 -24.27
CA ASP A 193 23.87 11.04 -25.44
C ASP A 193 25.35 11.43 -25.56
N ALA A 194 26.20 10.43 -25.80
CA ALA A 194 27.63 10.64 -25.94
C ALA A 194 27.93 11.42 -27.23
N GLY A 195 28.56 12.59 -27.09
CA GLY A 195 28.92 13.45 -28.22
C GLY A 195 27.83 14.43 -28.66
N ASP A 196 26.74 14.54 -27.90
CA ASP A 196 25.69 15.54 -28.18
C ASP A 196 25.88 16.82 -27.34
N ASP A 197 26.33 17.88 -28.00
CA ASP A 197 26.49 19.21 -27.42
C ASP A 197 25.13 19.91 -27.20
N VAL A 198 24.05 19.40 -27.79
CA VAL A 198 22.69 19.98 -27.73
C VAL A 198 21.93 19.53 -26.48
N GLY A 199 22.46 18.55 -25.72
CA GLY A 199 21.86 18.14 -24.45
C GLY A 199 20.70 17.17 -24.58
N ASN A 200 20.60 16.42 -25.69
CA ASN A 200 19.62 15.35 -25.81
C ASN A 200 19.85 14.29 -24.73
N MET A 201 18.73 13.81 -24.18
CA MET A 201 18.70 12.81 -23.12
C MET A 201 17.81 11.65 -23.55
N HIS A 202 18.28 10.42 -23.36
CA HIS A 202 17.47 9.21 -23.46
C HIS A 202 17.19 8.63 -22.07
N GLN A 203 16.21 7.72 -22.01
CA GLN A 203 15.87 6.97 -20.80
C GLN A 203 16.44 5.55 -20.88
N GLU A 204 17.12 5.14 -19.82
CA GLU A 204 17.53 3.76 -19.62
C GLU A 204 16.73 3.14 -18.48
N VAL A 205 16.27 1.91 -18.67
CA VAL A 205 15.74 1.07 -17.61
C VAL A 205 16.92 0.55 -16.81
N VAL A 206 16.99 0.94 -15.54
CA VAL A 206 18.05 0.52 -14.60
C VAL A 206 17.75 -0.85 -14.02
N ARG A 207 16.49 -1.06 -13.62
CA ARG A 207 15.96 -2.31 -13.07
C ARG A 207 14.45 -2.26 -13.04
N PHE A 208 13.82 -3.42 -12.86
CA PHE A 208 12.44 -3.49 -12.42
C PHE A 208 12.34 -3.52 -10.90
N ARG A 209 11.32 -2.87 -10.35
CA ARG A 209 11.03 -2.95 -8.91
C ARG A 209 10.55 -4.35 -8.56
N ALA A 210 11.06 -4.88 -7.46
CA ALA A 210 10.56 -6.12 -6.91
C ALA A 210 9.09 -5.96 -6.46
N PRO A 211 8.29 -7.04 -6.47
CA PRO A 211 6.96 -7.03 -5.87
C PRO A 211 7.02 -6.53 -4.43
N SER A 212 6.04 -5.71 -4.04
CA SER A 212 5.93 -5.27 -2.66
C SER A 212 5.59 -6.42 -1.73
N VAL A 213 5.77 -6.20 -0.42
CA VAL A 213 5.28 -7.11 0.61
C VAL A 213 3.79 -7.40 0.42
N PHE A 214 2.96 -6.42 0.09
CA PHE A 214 1.53 -6.63 -0.15
C PHE A 214 1.26 -7.48 -1.40
N GLU A 215 1.96 -7.23 -2.50
CA GLU A 215 1.84 -8.00 -3.74
C GLU A 215 2.27 -9.46 -3.57
N SER A 216 3.21 -9.73 -2.66
CA SER A 216 3.65 -11.09 -2.33
C SER A 216 2.57 -11.98 -1.68
N HIS A 217 1.42 -11.39 -1.35
CA HIS A 217 0.22 -12.06 -0.84
C HIS A 217 -0.94 -12.08 -1.85
N LEU A 218 -0.77 -11.47 -3.03
CA LEU A 218 -1.82 -11.44 -4.05
C LEU A 218 -1.81 -12.71 -4.88
N THR A 219 -3.01 -13.28 -5.04
CA THR A 219 -3.24 -14.55 -5.71
C THR A 219 -4.39 -14.43 -6.70
N ALA A 220 -4.32 -15.19 -7.78
CA ALA A 220 -5.49 -15.41 -8.63
C ALA A 220 -6.60 -16.10 -7.82
N ALA A 221 -7.82 -15.59 -7.93
CA ALA A 221 -8.99 -16.23 -7.37
C ALA A 221 -9.26 -17.51 -8.19
N SER A 222 -8.99 -18.68 -7.61
CA SER A 222 -9.27 -19.95 -8.28
C SER A 222 -9.68 -21.03 -7.28
N ASP A 223 -10.54 -21.94 -7.72
CA ASP A 223 -10.86 -23.19 -6.98
C ASP A 223 -9.83 -24.30 -7.26
N ALA A 224 -8.77 -24.00 -8.00
CA ALA A 224 -7.74 -24.98 -8.39
C ALA A 224 -6.76 -25.26 -7.25
N ALA A 225 -6.21 -26.47 -7.24
CA ALA A 225 -5.22 -26.91 -6.26
C ALA A 225 -3.92 -26.09 -6.30
N THR A 226 -3.63 -25.42 -7.42
CA THR A 226 -2.43 -24.61 -7.61
C THR A 226 -2.77 -23.13 -7.51
N THR A 227 -2.19 -22.44 -6.52
CA THR A 227 -2.35 -21.00 -6.35
C THR A 227 -1.36 -20.25 -7.24
N THR A 228 -1.86 -19.43 -8.18
CA THR A 228 -1.02 -18.51 -8.96
C THR A 228 -0.79 -17.22 -8.16
N MET A 229 0.45 -16.94 -7.78
CA MET A 229 0.83 -15.68 -7.14
C MET A 229 1.07 -14.61 -8.21
N LEU A 230 0.56 -13.39 -8.00
CA LEU A 230 0.82 -12.29 -8.93
C LEU A 230 2.32 -11.91 -8.94
N SER A 231 3.01 -12.08 -7.81
CA SER A 231 4.46 -11.86 -7.71
C SER A 231 5.27 -12.83 -8.58
N ASP A 232 4.77 -14.04 -8.85
CA ASP A 232 5.44 -14.99 -9.72
C ASP A 232 5.35 -14.56 -11.18
N LEU A 233 4.17 -14.11 -11.62
CA LEU A 233 4.00 -13.55 -12.96
C LEU A 233 4.88 -12.30 -13.17
N ALA A 234 4.97 -11.43 -12.17
CA ALA A 234 5.86 -10.27 -12.21
C ALA A 234 7.33 -10.68 -12.36
N ARG A 235 7.74 -11.73 -11.65
CA ARG A 235 9.09 -12.29 -11.72
C ARG A 235 9.39 -12.95 -13.07
N ASP A 236 8.43 -13.66 -13.64
CA ASP A 236 8.57 -14.28 -14.97
C ASP A 236 8.82 -13.22 -16.05
N ILE A 237 8.16 -12.05 -15.96
CA ILE A 237 8.44 -10.91 -16.82
C ILE A 237 9.87 -10.43 -16.65
N THR A 238 10.30 -10.18 -15.40
CA THR A 238 11.66 -9.66 -15.15
C THR A 238 12.74 -10.66 -15.55
N SER A 239 12.55 -11.96 -15.30
CA SER A 239 13.50 -13.01 -15.66
C SER A 239 13.66 -13.09 -17.18
N ALA A 240 12.55 -13.03 -17.93
CA ALA A 240 12.59 -13.04 -19.37
C ALA A 240 13.32 -11.82 -19.96
N VAL A 241 13.25 -10.65 -19.31
CA VAL A 241 14.03 -9.48 -19.72
C VAL A 241 15.50 -9.65 -19.37
N ASP A 242 15.81 -10.08 -18.15
CA ASP A 242 17.19 -10.26 -17.67
C ASP A 242 17.95 -11.33 -18.48
N ASP A 243 17.25 -12.37 -18.96
CA ASP A 243 17.81 -13.40 -19.83
C ASP A 243 18.14 -12.87 -21.24
N ALA A 244 17.45 -11.82 -21.69
CA ALA A 244 17.59 -11.25 -23.02
C ALA A 244 18.52 -10.04 -23.07
N VAL A 245 18.57 -9.23 -22.00
CA VAL A 245 19.23 -7.91 -21.98
C VAL A 245 19.90 -7.67 -20.63
N HIS A 246 21.14 -7.17 -20.65
CA HIS A 246 21.81 -6.72 -19.45
C HIS A 246 21.39 -5.28 -19.12
N LEU A 247 20.85 -5.05 -17.93
CA LEU A 247 20.50 -3.72 -17.45
C LEU A 247 21.71 -3.01 -16.79
N PRO A 248 21.83 -1.67 -16.85
CA PRO A 248 20.89 -0.73 -17.47
C PRO A 248 20.88 -0.80 -19.01
N ALA A 249 19.71 -0.62 -19.62
CA ALA A 249 19.55 -0.66 -21.07
C ALA A 249 18.54 0.37 -21.57
N ASN A 250 18.66 0.78 -22.84
CA ASN A 250 17.69 1.67 -23.47
C ASN A 250 16.28 1.05 -23.49
N ILE A 251 15.26 1.89 -23.29
CA ILE A 251 13.85 1.46 -23.22
C ILE A 251 13.41 0.64 -24.44
N ASP A 252 13.91 0.93 -25.65
CA ASP A 252 13.56 0.20 -26.87
C ASP A 252 14.11 -1.23 -26.85
N THR A 253 15.31 -1.41 -26.30
CA THR A 253 15.91 -2.74 -26.13
C THR A 253 15.12 -3.58 -25.11
N VAL A 254 14.70 -2.95 -24.02
CA VAL A 254 13.83 -3.60 -23.03
C VAL A 254 12.45 -3.93 -23.59
N ASN A 255 11.86 -3.04 -24.39
CA ASN A 255 10.59 -3.30 -25.06
C ASN A 255 10.66 -4.49 -26.02
N GLN A 256 11.78 -4.68 -26.71
CA GLN A 256 12.01 -5.88 -27.53
C GLN A 256 12.08 -7.14 -26.68
N ALA A 257 12.77 -7.10 -25.54
CA ALA A 257 12.85 -8.23 -24.61
C ALA A 257 11.49 -8.59 -24.00
N LEU A 258 10.66 -7.59 -23.68
CA LEU A 258 9.28 -7.78 -23.22
C LEU A 258 8.38 -8.45 -24.28
N GLY A 259 8.78 -8.38 -25.57
CA GLY A 259 8.13 -9.11 -26.66
C GLY A 259 8.38 -10.62 -26.64
N HIS A 260 9.26 -11.14 -25.78
CA HIS A 260 9.48 -12.57 -25.64
C HIS A 260 8.19 -13.29 -25.21
N PRO A 261 7.86 -14.49 -25.77
CA PRO A 261 6.59 -15.16 -25.50
C PRO A 261 6.26 -15.37 -24.02
N SER A 262 7.26 -15.69 -23.17
CA SER A 262 7.05 -15.86 -21.72
C SER A 262 6.70 -14.54 -21.02
N ALA A 263 7.43 -13.45 -21.31
CA ALA A 263 7.15 -12.13 -20.77
C ALA A 263 5.76 -11.65 -21.19
N LEU A 264 5.41 -11.80 -22.46
CA LEU A 264 4.11 -11.41 -23.00
C LEU A 264 2.97 -12.22 -22.36
N HIS A 265 3.16 -13.53 -22.18
CA HIS A 265 2.17 -14.39 -21.52
C HIS A 265 1.94 -13.98 -20.07
N ALA A 266 3.01 -13.77 -19.29
CA ALA A 266 2.91 -13.34 -17.90
C ALA A 266 2.28 -11.94 -17.78
N ALA A 267 2.69 -10.98 -18.62
CA ALA A 267 2.17 -9.61 -18.62
C ALA A 267 0.69 -9.51 -19.02
N SER A 268 0.26 -10.30 -20.00
CA SER A 268 -1.14 -10.38 -20.41
C SER A 268 -2.01 -11.11 -19.37
N THR A 269 -1.46 -12.13 -18.71
CA THR A 269 -2.15 -12.82 -17.59
C THR A 269 -2.35 -11.86 -16.41
N LEU A 270 -1.31 -11.11 -16.01
CA LEU A 270 -1.45 -10.08 -14.97
C LEU A 270 -2.50 -9.03 -15.34
N TYR A 271 -2.49 -8.56 -16.59
CA TYR A 271 -3.48 -7.60 -17.06
C TYR A 271 -4.91 -8.16 -16.98
N SER A 272 -5.12 -9.40 -17.43
CA SER A 272 -6.42 -10.05 -17.37
C SER A 272 -6.91 -10.21 -15.92
N LEU A 273 -6.05 -10.62 -15.00
CA LEU A 273 -6.38 -10.70 -13.58
C LEU A 273 -6.72 -9.31 -12.99
N ALA A 274 -5.94 -8.29 -13.33
CA ALA A 274 -6.13 -6.93 -12.83
C ALA A 274 -7.41 -6.24 -13.34
N THR A 275 -7.96 -6.71 -14.47
CA THR A 275 -9.13 -6.13 -15.14
C THR A 275 -10.38 -7.02 -15.09
N THR A 276 -10.30 -8.18 -14.43
CA THR A 276 -11.44 -9.08 -14.27
C THR A 276 -11.99 -8.97 -12.85
N PRO A 277 -13.23 -8.49 -12.65
CA PRO A 277 -13.84 -8.36 -11.33
C PRO A 277 -13.75 -9.66 -10.51
N GLY A 278 -13.17 -9.57 -9.31
CA GLY A 278 -13.07 -10.70 -8.39
C GLY A 278 -12.01 -11.75 -8.74
N ALA A 279 -11.18 -11.51 -9.76
CA ALA A 279 -10.11 -12.44 -10.16
C ALA A 279 -8.86 -12.40 -9.28
N VAL A 280 -8.74 -11.44 -8.36
CA VAL A 280 -7.59 -11.32 -7.46
C VAL A 280 -8.04 -11.30 -6.00
N THR A 281 -7.32 -12.05 -5.16
CA THR A 281 -7.51 -12.05 -3.72
C THR A 281 -6.20 -11.90 -2.96
N PHE A 282 -6.28 -11.36 -1.75
CA PHE A 282 -5.20 -11.34 -0.78
C PHE A 282 -5.28 -12.58 0.12
N SER A 283 -4.16 -13.31 0.21
CA SER A 283 -3.99 -14.46 1.10
C SER A 283 -3.12 -14.09 2.31
N ALA A 284 -3.65 -14.24 3.52
CA ALA A 284 -2.92 -13.93 4.76
C ALA A 284 -1.68 -14.83 4.98
N SER A 285 -1.63 -16.00 4.33
CA SER A 285 -0.45 -16.85 4.26
C SER A 285 0.10 -16.83 2.84
N PRO A 286 1.34 -16.34 2.64
CA PRO A 286 2.00 -16.45 1.34
C PRO A 286 2.21 -17.95 1.05
N GLY A 287 1.82 -18.41 -0.14
CA GLY A 287 1.89 -19.84 -0.51
C GLY A 287 0.59 -20.65 -0.36
N GLY A 288 -0.55 -20.01 -0.10
CA GLY A 288 -1.87 -20.68 -0.17
C GLY A 288 -2.22 -21.60 0.99
N ALA A 289 -1.40 -21.67 2.05
CA ALA A 289 -1.78 -22.35 3.29
C ALA A 289 -3.03 -21.66 3.88
N SER A 290 -4.13 -22.39 3.99
CA SER A 290 -5.42 -21.82 4.38
C SER A 290 -5.39 -21.30 5.82
N ALA A 291 -5.19 -19.99 5.99
CA ALA A 291 -5.59 -19.34 7.23
C ALA A 291 -7.12 -19.46 7.38
N PRO A 292 -7.67 -19.65 8.59
CA PRO A 292 -9.11 -19.72 8.79
C PRO A 292 -9.77 -18.36 8.47
N GLY A 293 -10.30 -18.24 7.26
CA GLY A 293 -11.04 -17.07 6.78
C GLY A 293 -11.21 -17.10 5.27
N ALA A 294 -12.32 -16.57 4.74
CA ALA A 294 -12.48 -16.43 3.30
C ALA A 294 -11.46 -15.41 2.75
N PRO A 295 -10.85 -15.62 1.57
CA PRO A 295 -9.87 -14.70 1.01
C PRO A 295 -10.44 -13.30 0.80
N LEU A 296 -9.62 -12.26 0.99
CA LEU A 296 -10.03 -10.86 0.84
C LEU A 296 -9.95 -10.47 -0.65
N MET A 297 -11.05 -10.00 -1.22
CA MET A 297 -11.15 -9.72 -2.64
C MET A 297 -10.61 -8.33 -2.97
N ILE A 298 -9.74 -8.25 -3.97
CA ILE A 298 -9.06 -7.02 -4.40
C ILE A 298 -9.87 -6.32 -5.49
N GLU A 299 -9.74 -5.00 -5.59
CA GLU A 299 -10.39 -4.18 -6.60
C GLU A 299 -9.76 -4.39 -7.99
N THR A 300 -10.53 -4.99 -8.89
CA THR A 300 -10.15 -5.32 -10.27
C THR A 300 -11.27 -5.00 -11.28
N ALA A 301 -12.31 -4.28 -10.86
CA ALA A 301 -13.47 -3.96 -11.70
C ALA A 301 -13.34 -2.61 -12.42
N LEU A 302 -12.28 -1.83 -12.11
CA LEU A 302 -12.03 -0.54 -12.75
C LEU A 302 -11.52 -0.73 -14.18
N THR A 303 -12.31 -0.29 -15.16
CA THR A 303 -11.97 -0.32 -16.58
C THR A 303 -12.13 1.09 -17.19
N PRO A 304 -11.05 1.72 -17.69
CA PRO A 304 -9.65 1.25 -17.64
C PRO A 304 -9.12 1.16 -16.20
N LEU A 305 -8.00 0.46 -16.02
CA LEU A 305 -7.29 0.43 -14.74
C LEU A 305 -7.05 1.86 -14.27
N SER A 306 -7.45 2.15 -13.04
CA SER A 306 -7.15 3.40 -12.37
C SER A 306 -5.87 3.23 -11.54
N PRO A 307 -4.76 3.91 -11.91
CA PRO A 307 -3.52 3.86 -11.13
C PRO A 307 -3.75 4.34 -9.70
N GLY A 308 -3.18 3.63 -8.72
CA GLY A 308 -3.37 3.93 -7.29
C GLY A 308 -4.71 3.46 -6.73
N SER A 309 -5.65 2.97 -7.55
CA SER A 309 -6.91 2.36 -7.07
C SER A 309 -6.94 0.86 -7.32
N SER A 310 -6.80 0.45 -8.58
CA SER A 310 -6.81 -0.95 -9.02
C SER A 310 -5.67 -1.71 -8.37
N LEU A 311 -5.92 -2.92 -7.86
CA LEU A 311 -4.99 -3.75 -7.08
C LEU A 311 -4.53 -3.18 -5.73
N ALA A 312 -4.67 -1.88 -5.49
CA ALA A 312 -4.25 -1.23 -4.23
C ALA A 312 -5.35 -1.22 -3.15
N HIS A 313 -6.60 -1.46 -3.55
CA HIS A 313 -7.77 -1.44 -2.67
C HIS A 313 -8.49 -2.79 -2.66
N ILE A 314 -9.36 -2.97 -1.68
CA ILE A 314 -10.31 -4.09 -1.68
C ILE A 314 -11.51 -3.75 -2.57
N SER A 315 -12.22 -4.77 -3.03
CA SER A 315 -13.39 -4.62 -3.90
C SER A 315 -14.44 -3.67 -3.31
N GLN A 316 -14.70 -2.57 -4.01
CA GLN A 316 -15.71 -1.58 -3.63
C GLN A 316 -17.09 -2.23 -3.56
N ALA A 317 -17.48 -2.95 -4.61
CA ALA A 317 -18.79 -3.58 -4.72
C ALA A 317 -19.07 -4.58 -3.58
N ARG A 318 -18.04 -5.22 -3.05
CA ARG A 318 -18.19 -6.23 -2.00
C ARG A 318 -18.13 -5.67 -0.58
N TYR A 319 -17.31 -4.63 -0.35
CA TYR A 319 -16.95 -4.23 1.01
C TYR A 319 -17.41 -2.83 1.42
N ALA A 320 -17.90 -1.99 0.50
CA ALA A 320 -18.35 -0.64 0.81
C ALA A 320 -19.46 -0.56 1.87
N GLU A 321 -20.28 -1.61 1.96
CA GLU A 321 -21.37 -1.75 2.94
C GLU A 321 -21.08 -2.85 3.97
N SER A 322 -19.81 -3.05 4.32
CA SER A 322 -19.35 -4.06 5.26
C SER A 322 -18.47 -3.47 6.36
N PRO A 323 -18.17 -4.20 7.44
CA PRO A 323 -17.17 -3.79 8.43
C PRO A 323 -15.79 -3.44 7.85
N ASP A 324 -15.43 -3.96 6.68
CA ASP A 324 -14.15 -3.75 6.00
C ASP A 324 -14.18 -2.55 5.03
N PHE A 325 -15.16 -1.65 5.11
CA PHE A 325 -15.33 -0.52 4.19
C PHE A 325 -14.13 0.42 4.04
N LEU A 326 -13.23 0.49 5.04
CA LEU A 326 -12.21 1.53 5.08
C LEU A 326 -11.27 1.50 3.86
N MET A 327 -10.86 0.32 3.41
CA MET A 327 -9.86 0.17 2.34
C MET A 327 -10.46 0.00 0.94
N THR A 328 -11.70 0.43 0.73
CA THR A 328 -12.27 0.57 -0.61
C THR A 328 -11.81 1.89 -1.24
N TYR A 329 -11.72 1.98 -2.57
CA TYR A 329 -11.15 3.15 -3.24
C TYR A 329 -12.06 4.40 -3.20
N GLN A 330 -13.39 4.22 -3.03
CA GLN A 330 -14.32 5.34 -2.86
C GLN A 330 -14.61 5.57 -1.40
N ILE A 331 -14.24 6.77 -0.94
CA ILE A 331 -14.62 7.27 0.38
C ILE A 331 -15.99 7.96 0.24
N PRO A 332 -17.02 7.59 1.03
CA PRO A 332 -18.34 8.18 0.91
C PRO A 332 -18.35 9.62 1.45
N ARG A 333 -19.01 10.53 0.72
CA ARG A 333 -19.33 11.88 1.19
C ARG A 333 -20.55 11.86 2.12
N GLY A 334 -20.66 12.86 2.99
CA GLY A 334 -21.85 13.03 3.85
C GLY A 334 -22.01 11.97 4.93
N LYS A 335 -20.96 11.17 5.19
CA LYS A 335 -20.91 10.19 6.27
C LYS A 335 -19.60 10.35 7.04
N SER A 336 -19.70 10.49 8.35
CA SER A 336 -18.55 10.46 9.25
C SER A 336 -18.09 9.03 9.49
N LEU A 337 -16.83 8.87 9.88
CA LEU A 337 -16.24 7.59 10.24
C LEU A 337 -17.08 6.90 11.34
N ASP A 338 -17.50 7.63 12.36
CA ASP A 338 -18.33 7.09 13.45
C ASP A 338 -19.70 6.63 12.97
N GLN A 339 -20.32 7.35 12.02
CA GLN A 339 -21.57 6.90 11.41
C GLN A 339 -21.39 5.59 10.64
N LEU A 340 -20.29 5.45 9.89
CA LEU A 340 -20.00 4.22 9.15
C LEU A 340 -19.68 3.05 10.08
N ILE A 341 -18.86 3.27 11.11
CA ILE A 341 -18.57 2.26 12.14
C ILE A 341 -19.87 1.72 12.74
N GLY A 342 -20.74 2.63 13.21
CA GLY A 342 -22.01 2.24 13.83
C GLY A 342 -22.99 1.57 12.86
N ALA A 343 -23.06 2.05 11.61
CA ALA A 343 -23.98 1.51 10.61
C ALA A 343 -23.54 0.16 10.02
N LEU A 344 -22.24 -0.05 9.86
CA LEU A 344 -21.68 -1.22 9.18
C LEU A 344 -21.13 -2.28 10.15
N GLY A 345 -21.13 -2.00 11.46
CA GLY A 345 -20.68 -2.94 12.48
C GLY A 345 -19.16 -3.16 12.51
N ALA A 346 -18.38 -2.15 12.13
CA ALA A 346 -16.92 -2.20 12.29
C ALA A 346 -16.53 -2.04 13.77
N GLY A 347 -15.31 -2.46 14.12
CA GLY A 347 -14.76 -2.20 15.45
C GLY A 347 -14.55 -0.70 15.71
N GLU A 348 -14.34 -0.30 16.97
CA GLU A 348 -14.17 1.11 17.35
C GLU A 348 -13.00 1.80 16.63
N SER A 349 -11.98 1.05 16.19
CA SER A 349 -10.89 1.59 15.38
C SER A 349 -11.31 2.00 13.97
N GLY A 350 -12.45 1.53 13.47
CA GLY A 350 -12.84 1.65 12.06
C GLY A 350 -12.10 0.68 11.13
N LEU A 351 -11.23 -0.18 11.66
CA LEU A 351 -10.55 -1.23 10.91
C LEU A 351 -11.40 -2.50 10.95
N GLY A 352 -11.84 -2.96 9.79
CA GLY A 352 -12.57 -4.22 9.67
C GLY A 352 -11.70 -5.45 9.94
N PRO A 353 -12.31 -6.61 10.24
CA PRO A 353 -11.58 -7.81 10.59
C PRO A 353 -10.62 -8.29 9.49
N ARG A 354 -11.01 -8.19 8.21
CA ARG A 354 -10.17 -8.62 7.10
C ARG A 354 -9.07 -7.60 6.81
N THR A 355 -9.34 -6.31 6.98
CA THR A 355 -8.28 -5.28 6.95
C THR A 355 -7.22 -5.56 8.03
N LEU A 356 -7.65 -5.95 9.22
CA LEU A 356 -6.74 -6.34 10.31
C LEU A 356 -5.96 -7.63 9.99
N ASP A 357 -6.56 -8.59 9.28
CA ASP A 357 -5.86 -9.80 8.82
C ASP A 357 -4.75 -9.47 7.81
N VAL A 358 -4.99 -8.53 6.90
CA VAL A 358 -3.94 -8.01 6.01
C VAL A 358 -2.82 -7.37 6.82
N ILE A 359 -3.14 -6.45 7.73
CA ILE A 359 -2.14 -5.77 8.57
C ILE A 359 -1.32 -6.78 9.38
N ARG A 360 -1.94 -7.88 9.84
CA ARG A 360 -1.22 -8.97 10.52
C ARG A 360 -0.29 -9.72 9.57
N ALA A 361 -0.74 -10.03 8.36
CA ALA A 361 0.07 -10.69 7.34
C ALA A 361 1.28 -9.86 6.90
N LEU A 362 1.14 -8.52 6.89
CA LEU A 362 2.24 -7.57 6.65
C LEU A 362 3.25 -7.48 7.82
N GLY A 363 3.04 -8.22 8.91
CA GLY A 363 3.99 -8.35 10.02
C GLY A 363 3.69 -7.50 11.26
N PHE A 364 2.54 -6.83 11.31
CA PHE A 364 2.11 -6.09 12.50
C PHE A 364 1.37 -6.99 13.49
N LYS A 365 1.36 -6.59 14.77
CA LYS A 365 0.58 -7.26 15.82
C LYS A 365 -0.73 -6.50 15.93
N VAL A 366 -1.84 -7.20 15.93
CA VAL A 366 -3.18 -6.63 16.08
C VAL A 366 -3.70 -6.93 17.48
N LYS A 367 -4.35 -5.96 18.13
CA LYS A 367 -4.97 -6.09 19.45
C LYS A 367 -6.36 -6.75 19.29
N GLY A 368 -6.55 -7.94 19.87
CA GLY A 368 -7.73 -8.81 19.67
C GLY A 368 -7.58 -9.67 18.42
N ARG A 369 -7.72 -11.01 18.47
CA ARG A 369 -8.77 -11.88 19.03
C ARG A 369 -8.11 -13.03 19.82
N GLY A 370 -8.20 -13.04 21.16
CA GLY A 370 -7.89 -14.24 21.96
C GLY A 370 -6.50 -14.37 22.63
N ASP A 371 -5.63 -13.36 22.62
CA ASP A 371 -4.40 -13.43 23.44
C ASP A 371 -4.66 -12.82 24.82
N GLY A 372 -4.96 -13.71 25.77
CA GLY A 372 -4.84 -13.40 27.19
C GLY A 372 -3.36 -13.20 27.51
N ASP A 373 -2.92 -11.94 27.56
CA ASP A 373 -1.74 -11.59 28.35
C ASP A 373 -1.99 -10.27 29.07
N GLY A 374 -1.78 -10.33 30.38
CA GLY A 374 -2.08 -9.28 31.32
C GLY A 374 -1.09 -8.12 31.17
N GLY A 375 -1.65 -6.91 31.12
CA GLY A 375 -1.05 -5.73 31.73
C GLY A 375 0.36 -5.34 31.31
N GLN A 376 0.47 -4.48 30.29
CA GLN A 376 1.19 -3.22 30.44
C GLN A 376 0.80 -2.23 29.34
N ARG A 377 0.12 -1.14 29.74
CA ARG A 377 -0.14 0.01 28.88
C ARG A 377 1.17 0.75 28.63
N ARG A 378 1.90 0.40 27.56
CA ARG A 378 2.87 1.32 26.96
C ARG A 378 2.12 2.19 25.94
N ARG A 379 2.07 3.49 26.21
CA ARG A 379 1.61 4.49 25.24
C ARG A 379 2.64 4.52 24.11
N ALA A 380 2.27 4.04 22.93
CA ALA A 380 2.96 4.42 21.71
C ALA A 380 2.45 5.82 21.35
N ALA A 381 3.35 6.80 21.29
CA ALA A 381 3.07 8.12 20.75
C ALA A 381 3.29 8.06 19.22
N ILE A 382 2.34 8.61 18.47
CA ILE A 382 2.57 9.06 17.10
C ILE A 382 2.91 10.54 17.25
N GLU A 383 4.11 10.94 16.85
CA GLU A 383 4.57 12.34 16.81
C GLU A 383 4.44 12.89 15.40
#